data_AF-A0A2V9BMK1-F1
#
_entry.id   AF-A0A2V9BMK1-F1
#
_cell.length_a   1.000
_cell.length_b   1.000
_cell.length_c   1.000
_cell.angle_alpha   90.00
_cell.angle_beta   90.00
_cell.angle_gamma   90.00
#
_symmetry.space_group_name_H-M   'P 1'
#
loop_
_entity.id
_entity.type
_entity.pdbx_description
1 polymer ?
#
loop_
_entity_poly.entity_id
_entity_poly.type
_entity_poly.pdbx_seq_one_letter_code
_entity_poly.pdbx_strand_id
1 'polypeptide(L)'
;MLIAVGFALGMPSRLPPHFISFRRLWNYFAFCLLQEVALQSLLNNRLMALVENRWLSSLLAGAIFGALHWPNPVLVPVTFVGGVGMAWLFAQQRNIIPLAVGQAILGSLVWWVFPVSWHHGL
;
A
#
# COMPACT_ATOMS: atom_id res chain seq x y z
N MET A 1 15.51 -0.79 1.49
CA MET A 1 15.54 0.31 0.50
C MET A 1 14.89 1.59 1.03
N LEU A 2 13.60 1.59 1.40
CA LEU A 2 12.89 2.81 1.89
C LEU A 2 13.57 3.50 3.09
N ILE A 3 14.10 2.74 4.04
CA ILE A 3 14.82 3.29 5.20
C ILE A 3 16.08 4.05 4.76
N ALA A 4 16.83 3.52 3.80
CA ALA A 4 18.03 4.18 3.27
C ALA A 4 17.68 5.46 2.49
N VAL A 5 16.56 5.45 1.75
CA VAL A 5 16.02 6.65 1.09
C VAL A 5 15.62 7.71 2.11
N GLY A 6 14.97 7.32 3.23
CA GLY A 6 14.62 8.24 4.31
C GLY A 6 15.85 8.95 4.91
N PHE A 7 16.93 8.20 5.16
CA PHE A 7 18.19 8.81 5.62
C PHE A 7 18.83 9.71 4.56
N ALA A 8 18.80 9.33 3.28
CA ALA A 8 19.31 10.16 2.18
C ALA A 8 18.52 11.48 2.02
N LEU A 9 17.22 11.47 2.36
CA LEU A 9 16.35 12.65 2.35
C LEU A 9 16.42 13.48 3.64
N GLY A 10 17.33 13.15 4.58
CA GLY A 10 17.55 13.91 5.80
C GLY A 10 16.45 13.75 6.85
N MET A 11 15.66 12.68 6.80
CA MET A 11 14.62 12.45 7.80
C MET A 11 15.23 12.16 9.18
N PRO A 12 14.70 12.78 10.25
CA PRO A 12 15.27 12.64 11.59
C PRO A 12 15.15 11.19 12.09
N SER A 13 16.21 10.71 12.75
CA SER A 13 16.25 9.37 13.37
C SER A 13 15.26 9.21 14.53
N ARG A 14 14.67 10.31 15.01
CA ARG A 14 13.68 10.33 16.09
C ARG A 14 12.27 10.40 15.48
N LEU A 15 11.49 9.35 15.67
CA LEU A 15 10.07 9.35 15.38
C LEU A 15 9.38 10.43 16.24
N PRO A 16 8.49 11.28 15.68
CA PRO A 16 7.75 12.25 16.46
C PRO A 16 6.98 11.58 17.61
N PRO A 17 6.91 12.19 18.81
CA PRO A 17 6.42 11.55 20.03
C PRO A 17 4.94 11.11 19.99
N HIS A 18 4.17 11.52 18.98
CA HIS A 18 2.77 11.13 18.77
C HIS A 18 2.56 10.11 17.63
N PHE A 19 3.63 9.56 17.04
CA PHE A 19 3.52 8.57 15.95
C PHE A 19 2.86 7.25 16.39
N ILE A 20 3.03 6.85 17.66
CA ILE A 20 2.63 5.54 18.18
C ILE A 20 1.41 5.69 19.11
N SER A 21 0.34 6.33 18.62
CA SER A 21 -0.96 6.26 19.27
C SER A 21 -1.65 4.97 18.87
N PHE A 22 -2.08 4.15 19.85
CA PHE A 22 -2.85 2.93 19.57
C PHE A 22 -4.07 3.21 18.69
N ARG A 23 -4.80 4.30 18.96
CA ARG A 23 -5.97 4.71 18.15
C ARG A 23 -5.58 5.04 16.71
N ARG A 24 -4.46 5.72 16.49
CA ARG A 24 -3.97 6.04 15.14
C ARG A 24 -3.55 4.78 14.40
N LEU A 25 -2.82 3.88 15.06
CA LEU A 25 -2.40 2.60 14.48
C LEU A 25 -3.61 1.74 14.11
N TRP A 26 -4.60 1.65 15.00
CA TRP A 26 -5.82 0.89 14.76
C TRP A 26 -6.64 1.45 13.60
N ASN A 27 -6.85 2.77 13.57
CA ASN A 27 -7.57 3.43 12.49
C ASN A 27 -6.86 3.23 11.14
N TYR A 28 -5.52 3.35 11.12
CA TYR A 28 -4.75 3.16 9.90
C TYR A 28 -4.76 1.70 9.44
N PHE A 29 -4.63 0.75 10.36
CA PHE A 29 -4.79 -0.67 10.05
C PHE A 29 -6.20 -0.97 9.49
N ALA A 30 -7.26 -0.44 10.10
CA ALA A 30 -8.62 -0.60 9.60
C ALA A 30 -8.79 -0.01 8.19
N PHE A 31 -8.15 1.13 7.91
CA PHE A 31 -8.15 1.73 6.59
C PHE A 31 -7.39 0.88 5.56
N CYS A 32 -6.22 0.33 5.90
CA CYS A 32 -5.51 -0.63 5.05
C CYS A 32 -6.32 -1.91 4.83
N LEU A 33 -6.97 -2.42 5.88
CA LEU A 33 -7.81 -3.61 5.78
C LEU A 33 -8.98 -3.39 4.81
N LEU A 34 -9.62 -2.22 4.85
CA LEU A 34 -10.67 -1.86 3.90
C LEU A 34 -10.14 -1.84 2.47
N GLN A 35 -8.95 -1.27 2.24
CA GLN A 35 -8.31 -1.23 0.93
C GLN A 35 -7.96 -2.64 0.43
N GLU A 36 -7.42 -3.51 1.27
CA GLU A 36 -7.14 -4.91 0.87
C GLU A 36 -8.41 -5.71 0.60
N VAL A 37 -9.50 -5.50 1.36
CA VAL A 37 -10.79 -6.13 1.04
C VAL A 37 -11.29 -5.67 -0.33
N ALA A 38 -11.20 -4.37 -0.63
CA ALA A 38 -11.59 -3.85 -1.94
C ALA A 38 -10.70 -4.39 -3.07
N LEU A 39 -9.37 -4.35 -2.89
CA LEU A 39 -8.40 -4.79 -3.89
C LEU A 39 -8.46 -6.30 -4.11
N GLN A 40 -8.46 -7.11 -3.04
CA GLN A 40 -8.35 -8.57 -3.15
C GLN A 40 -9.71 -9.25 -3.30
N SER A 41 -10.63 -9.00 -2.37
CA SER A 41 -11.91 -9.70 -2.32
C SER A 41 -12.86 -9.26 -3.43
N LEU A 42 -12.85 -7.98 -3.78
CA LEU A 42 -13.72 -7.45 -4.83
C LEU A 42 -13.03 -7.43 -6.20
N LEU A 43 -11.89 -6.78 -6.34
CA LEU A 43 -11.28 -6.56 -7.66
C LEU A 43 -10.49 -7.78 -8.16
N ASN A 44 -9.48 -8.22 -7.43
CA ASN A 44 -8.55 -9.27 -7.88
C ASN A 44 -9.25 -10.62 -8.08
N ASN A 45 -10.21 -10.99 -7.22
CA ASN A 45 -11.04 -12.18 -7.44
C ASN A 45 -11.82 -12.15 -8.76
N ARG A 46 -12.34 -10.97 -9.17
CA ARG A 46 -13.04 -10.83 -10.45
C ARG A 46 -12.05 -10.88 -11.61
N LEU A 47 -10.89 -10.23 -11.48
CA LEU A 47 -9.85 -10.27 -12.50
C LEU A 47 -9.31 -11.69 -12.72
N MET A 48 -9.12 -12.48 -11.66
CA MET A 48 -8.73 -13.89 -11.76
C MET A 48 -9.81 -14.77 -12.39
N ALA A 49 -11.08 -14.36 -12.32
CA ALA A 49 -12.17 -15.05 -13.02
C ALA A 49 -12.26 -14.67 -14.51
N LEU A 50 -11.79 -13.47 -14.88
CA LEU A 50 -11.76 -12.97 -16.26
C LEU A 50 -10.48 -13.35 -17.01
N VAL A 51 -9.39 -13.60 -16.28
CA VAL A 51 -8.05 -13.84 -16.83
C VAL A 51 -7.42 -15.06 -16.17
N GLU A 52 -7.06 -16.07 -16.96
CA GLU A 52 -6.44 -17.31 -16.45
C GLU A 52 -5.06 -17.09 -15.83
N ASN A 53 -4.33 -16.06 -16.29
CA ASN A 53 -3.00 -15.75 -15.83
C ASN A 53 -3.03 -14.89 -14.55
N ARG A 54 -2.62 -15.50 -13.43
CA ARG A 54 -2.53 -14.84 -12.11
C ARG A 54 -1.65 -13.59 -12.12
N TRP A 55 -0.51 -13.62 -12.82
CA TRP A 55 0.38 -12.46 -12.94
C TRP A 55 -0.30 -11.30 -13.66
N LEU A 56 -1.03 -11.59 -14.74
CA LEU A 56 -1.75 -10.56 -15.48
C LEU A 56 -2.91 -9.98 -14.63
N SER A 57 -3.63 -10.82 -13.89
CA SER A 57 -4.63 -10.35 -12.91
C SER A 57 -4.01 -9.41 -11.87
N SER A 58 -2.86 -9.77 -11.31
CA SER A 58 -2.17 -8.93 -10.33
C SER A 58 -1.66 -7.62 -10.93
N LEU A 59 -1.14 -7.65 -12.16
CA LEU A 59 -0.70 -6.44 -12.88
C LEU A 59 -1.88 -5.47 -13.09
N LEU A 60 -3.03 -5.98 -13.54
CA LEU A 60 -4.24 -5.18 -13.76
C LEU A 60 -4.79 -4.62 -12.44
N ALA A 61 -4.82 -5.44 -11.37
CA ALA A 61 -5.26 -4.99 -10.05
C ALA A 61 -4.38 -3.85 -9.53
N GLY A 62 -3.05 -4.00 -9.62
CA GLY A 62 -2.11 -2.96 -9.23
C GLY A 62 -2.22 -1.70 -10.10
N ALA A 63 -2.43 -1.83 -11.41
CA ALA A 63 -2.63 -0.70 -12.31
C ALA A 63 -3.86 0.14 -11.93
N ILE A 64 -5.00 -0.52 -11.67
CA ILE A 64 -6.22 0.13 -11.21
C ILE A 64 -6.00 0.80 -9.85
N PHE A 65 -5.34 0.10 -8.92
CA PHE A 65 -5.06 0.65 -7.60
C PHE A 65 -4.14 1.87 -7.64
N GLY A 66 -3.09 1.84 -8.48
CA GLY A 66 -2.24 2.99 -8.77
C GLY A 66 -3.02 4.16 -9.36
N ALA A 67 -3.89 3.90 -10.34
CA ALA A 67 -4.71 4.94 -10.98
C ALA A 67 -5.66 5.64 -10.01
N LEU A 68 -6.21 4.92 -9.01
CA LEU A 68 -7.06 5.51 -7.97
C LEU A 68 -6.32 6.50 -7.05
N HIS A 69 -4.99 6.46 -7.04
CA HIS A 69 -4.15 7.38 -6.25
C HIS A 69 -3.61 8.55 -7.09
N TRP A 70 -3.99 8.67 -8.36
CA TRP A 70 -3.68 9.83 -9.18
C TRP A 70 -4.31 11.11 -8.59
N PRO A 71 -3.64 12.27 -8.62
CA PRO A 71 -2.36 12.59 -9.26
C PRO A 71 -1.14 12.53 -8.32
N ASN A 72 -1.21 11.83 -7.18
CA ASN A 72 -0.13 11.86 -6.20
C ASN A 72 1.14 11.14 -6.75
N PRO A 73 2.25 11.87 -6.97
CA PRO A 73 3.42 11.33 -7.66
C PRO A 73 4.19 10.29 -6.84
N VAL A 74 4.00 10.26 -5.52
CA VAL A 74 4.59 9.27 -4.63
C VAL A 74 3.69 8.05 -4.50
N LEU A 75 2.39 8.26 -4.27
CA LEU A 75 1.47 7.16 -4.03
C LEU A 75 1.22 6.35 -5.29
N VAL A 76 1.05 6.96 -6.48
CA VAL A 76 0.81 6.21 -7.72
C VAL A 76 1.82 5.08 -7.97
N PRO A 77 3.15 5.32 -8.00
CA PRO A 77 4.11 4.24 -8.22
C PRO A 77 4.19 3.26 -7.03
N VAL A 78 4.06 3.74 -5.79
CA VAL A 78 4.10 2.90 -4.60
C VAL A 78 2.91 1.95 -4.54
N THR A 79 1.69 2.44 -4.77
CA THR A 79 0.46 1.65 -4.75
C THR A 79 0.36 0.78 -5.99
N PHE A 80 0.90 1.19 -7.14
CA PHE A 80 1.07 0.29 -8.28
C PHE A 80 1.94 -0.92 -7.91
N VAL A 81 3.20 -0.71 -7.52
CA VAL A 81 4.13 -1.82 -7.22
C VAL A 81 3.65 -2.66 -6.04
N GLY A 82 3.21 -2.00 -4.96
CA GLY A 82 2.67 -2.66 -3.78
C GLY A 82 1.41 -3.45 -4.09
N GLY A 83 0.48 -2.87 -4.85
CA GLY A 83 -0.77 -3.51 -5.26
C GLY A 83 -0.54 -4.73 -6.15
N VAL A 84 0.39 -4.66 -7.11
CA VAL A 84 0.79 -5.84 -7.91
C VAL A 84 1.35 -6.94 -7.00
N GLY A 85 2.28 -6.59 -6.10
CA GLY A 85 2.90 -7.56 -5.19
C GLY A 85 1.89 -8.22 -4.25
N MET A 86 1.02 -7.44 -3.61
CA MET A 86 -0.01 -7.94 -2.69
C MET A 86 -1.07 -8.77 -3.43
N ALA A 87 -1.50 -8.34 -4.62
CA ALA A 87 -2.43 -9.11 -5.45
C ALA A 87 -1.84 -10.45 -5.90
N TRP A 88 -0.53 -10.49 -6.18
CA TRP A 88 0.16 -11.73 -6.54
C TRP A 88 0.31 -12.67 -5.34
N LEU A 89 0.61 -12.14 -4.15
CA LEU A 89 0.64 -12.92 -2.92
C LEU A 89 -0.76 -13.47 -2.57
N PHE A 90 -1.80 -12.66 -2.71
CA PHE A 90 -3.19 -13.10 -2.50
C PHE A 90 -3.61 -14.21 -3.46
N ALA A 91 -3.20 -14.12 -4.74
CA ALA A 91 -3.46 -15.15 -5.75
C ALA A 91 -2.77 -16.49 -5.44
N GLN A 92 -1.73 -16.49 -4.59
CA GLN A 92 -1.08 -17.72 -4.09
C GLN A 92 -1.68 -18.18 -2.77
N GLN A 93 -1.95 -17.25 -1.85
CA GLN A 93 -2.43 -17.51 -0.50
C GLN A 93 -3.52 -16.51 -0.15
N ARG A 94 -4.77 -16.99 -0.04
CA ARG A 94 -5.96 -16.15 0.17
C ARG A 94 -6.10 -15.71 1.63
N ASN A 95 -5.16 -14.91 2.12
CA ASN A 95 -5.20 -14.33 3.45
C ASN A 95 -4.92 -12.82 3.40
N ILE A 96 -5.93 -12.03 3.78
CA ILE A 96 -5.91 -10.57 3.69
C ILE A 96 -5.22 -9.93 4.89
N ILE A 97 -5.21 -10.59 6.05
CA ILE A 97 -4.69 -10.00 7.28
C ILE A 97 -3.18 -9.69 7.18
N PRO A 98 -2.31 -10.60 6.70
CA PRO A 98 -0.89 -10.29 6.49
C PRO A 98 -0.67 -9.16 5.48
N LEU A 99 -1.51 -9.07 4.44
CA LEU A 99 -1.41 -8.02 3.42
C LEU A 99 -1.76 -6.65 4.03
N ALA A 100 -2.84 -6.57 4.81
CA ALA A 100 -3.24 -5.34 5.48
C ALA A 100 -2.19 -4.87 6.50
N VAL A 101 -1.58 -5.80 7.26
CA VAL A 101 -0.44 -5.48 8.14
C VAL A 101 0.76 -4.97 7.33
N GLY A 102 1.11 -5.66 6.24
CA GLY A 102 2.20 -5.24 5.35
C GLY A 102 1.96 -3.86 4.75
N GLN A 103 0.73 -3.57 4.32
CA GLN A 103 0.32 -2.27 3.79
C GLN A 103 0.40 -1.18 4.87
N ALA A 104 -0.06 -1.45 6.09
CA ALA A 104 0.04 -0.49 7.19
C ALA A 104 1.50 -0.16 7.54
N ILE A 105 2.40 -1.15 7.50
CA ILE A 105 3.85 -0.92 7.72
C ILE A 105 4.45 -0.12 6.56
N LEU A 106 4.24 -0.55 5.32
CA LEU A 106 4.79 0.11 4.13
C LEU A 106 4.27 1.53 3.96
N GLY A 107 2.97 1.74 4.16
CA GLY A 107 2.34 3.05 4.09
C GLY A 107 2.84 4.00 5.18
N SER A 108 3.04 3.50 6.41
CA SER A 108 3.67 4.28 7.49
C SER A 108 5.11 4.68 7.14
N LEU A 109 5.87 3.77 6.53
CA LEU A 109 7.25 4.04 6.07
C LEU A 109 7.27 5.07 4.93
N VAL A 110 6.37 4.95 3.95
CA VAL A 110 6.27 5.91 2.84
C VAL A 110 5.89 7.30 3.35
N TRP A 111 4.97 7.38 4.32
CA TRP A 111 4.62 8.64 4.97
C TRP A 111 5.81 9.27 5.71
N TRP A 112 6.66 8.44 6.34
CA TRP A 112 7.87 8.93 7.02
C TRP A 112 8.98 9.36 6.06
N VAL A 113 9.18 8.63 4.96
CA VAL A 113 10.29 8.85 4.01
C VAL A 113 10.07 10.08 3.15
N PHE A 114 8.86 10.32 2.67
CA PHE A 114 8.58 11.37 1.69
C PHE A 114 7.99 12.62 2.36
N PRO A 115 8.46 13.83 2.02
CA PRO A 115 7.97 15.06 2.62
C PRO A 115 6.49 15.32 2.28
N VAL A 116 5.76 15.92 3.23
CA VAL A 116 4.32 16.23 3.11
C VAL A 116 3.96 17.02 1.85
N SER A 117 4.87 17.86 1.34
CA SER A 117 4.68 18.61 0.09
C SER A 117 4.53 17.72 -1.14
N TRP A 118 5.08 16.50 -1.12
CA TRP A 118 4.98 15.54 -2.22
C TRP A 118 3.75 14.64 -2.09
N HIS A 119 3.06 14.72 -0.96
CA HIS A 119 1.87 13.93 -0.66
C HIS A 119 0.55 14.60 -1.08
N HIS A 120 0.59 15.77 -1.74
CA HIS A 120 -0.56 16.57 -2.24
C HIS A 120 -1.95 16.03 -1.82
N GLY A 121 -2.29 16.16 -0.52
CA GLY A 121 -3.62 15.84 0.02
C GLY A 121 -3.80 14.56 0.85
N LEU A 122 -2.79 14.11 1.63
CA LEU A 122 -3.03 13.15 2.73
C LEU A 122 -3.88 13.75 3.85
#